data_AF-A0A953SVZ8-F1
#
_entry.id   AF-A0A953SVZ8-F1
#
_cell.length_a   1.000
_cell.length_b   1.000
_cell.length_c   1.000
_cell.angle_alpha   90.00
_cell.angle_beta   90.00
_cell.angle_gamma   90.00
#
_symmetry.space_group_name_H-M   'P 1'
#
loop_
_entity.id
_entity.type
_entity.pdbx_description
1 polymer ?
#
loop_
_entity_poly.entity_id
_entity_poly.type
_entity_poly.pdbx_seq_one_letter_code
_entity_poly.pdbx_strand_id
1 'polypeptide(L)'
;MRTHTLIFLLGLLPLGAMAQAPAQELDPSSSTAQDGERVNATTLAVLRANCPKDMAEADWLRLMAKSVNRSLYPLRITQAMLDTLDASKLDPGYQYVMVPVR
;
A
#
# COMPACT_ATOMS: atom_id res chain seq x y z
N MET A 1 7.54 -53.18 24.16
CA MET A 1 7.64 -52.15 25.21
C MET A 1 9.01 -52.27 25.87
N ARG A 2 9.93 -51.33 25.57
CA ARG A 2 11.29 -51.24 26.12
C ARG A 2 11.92 -49.93 25.63
N THR A 3 12.00 -48.93 26.52
CA THR A 3 13.22 -48.39 27.19
C THR A 3 13.98 -47.34 26.38
N HIS A 4 13.93 -46.10 26.90
CA HIS A 4 14.72 -44.93 26.53
C HIS A 4 16.23 -45.17 26.55
N THR A 5 16.98 -44.55 25.63
CA THR A 5 18.36 -44.09 25.89
C THR A 5 18.70 -42.88 25.03
N LEU A 6 19.23 -41.86 25.72
CA LEU A 6 19.77 -40.59 25.24
C LEU A 6 20.78 -40.74 24.09
N ILE A 7 20.69 -39.88 23.09
CA ILE A 7 21.81 -39.55 22.20
C ILE A 7 22.41 -38.23 22.71
N PHE A 8 23.49 -38.39 23.48
CA PHE A 8 24.42 -37.34 23.84
C PHE A 8 25.60 -37.47 22.87
N LEU A 9 25.76 -36.54 21.93
CA LEU A 9 27.02 -36.40 21.18
C LEU A 9 27.32 -34.92 21.02
N LEU A 10 28.07 -34.48 22.00
CA LEU A 10 28.77 -33.22 22.13
C LEU A 10 29.92 -33.19 21.11
N GLY A 11 30.05 -32.09 20.36
CA GLY A 11 31.28 -31.71 19.66
C GLY A 11 30.98 -30.90 18.40
N LEU A 12 31.67 -29.83 18.04
CA LEU A 12 32.74 -29.05 18.68
C LEU A 12 32.90 -27.83 17.73
N LEU A 13 32.92 -26.58 18.26
CA LEU A 13 33.39 -25.31 17.64
C LEU A 13 32.57 -24.63 16.50
N PRO A 14 32.76 -23.30 16.25
CA PRO A 14 33.57 -22.31 16.98
C PRO A 14 32.78 -21.09 17.49
N LEU A 15 33.38 -20.41 18.48
CA LEU A 15 33.02 -19.08 18.93
C LEU A 15 33.11 -18.08 17.77
N GLY A 16 31.97 -17.75 17.16
CA GLY A 16 31.79 -16.57 16.33
C GLY A 16 31.24 -15.45 17.19
N ALA A 17 32.14 -14.66 17.79
CA ALA A 17 31.79 -13.37 18.35
C ALA A 17 31.31 -12.45 17.20
N MET A 18 30.01 -12.21 17.12
CA MET A 18 29.47 -11.07 16.38
C MET A 18 28.65 -10.25 17.36
N ALA A 19 29.35 -9.36 18.05
CA ALA A 19 28.76 -8.17 18.63
C ALA A 19 28.25 -7.30 17.47
N GLN A 20 27.03 -7.56 17.02
CA GLN A 20 26.25 -6.57 16.28
C GLN A 20 25.21 -6.03 17.24
N ALA A 21 25.63 -5.02 18.00
CA ALA A 21 24.68 -4.06 18.52
C ALA A 21 23.91 -3.51 17.31
N PRO A 22 22.58 -3.58 17.28
CA PRO A 22 21.84 -2.71 16.40
C PRO A 22 22.07 -1.30 16.96
N ALA A 23 23.09 -0.62 16.43
CA ALA A 23 22.96 0.81 16.24
C ALA A 23 21.72 0.94 15.34
N GLN A 24 20.57 1.14 15.98
CA GLN A 24 19.43 1.76 15.35
C GLN A 24 19.97 3.08 14.84
N GLU A 25 20.44 3.06 13.60
CA GLU A 25 20.45 4.22 12.74
C GLU A 25 19.02 4.73 12.82
N LEU A 26 18.86 5.80 13.60
CA LEU A 26 17.69 6.65 13.62
C LEU A 26 17.58 7.18 12.19
N ASP A 27 16.97 6.36 11.34
CA ASP A 27 16.50 6.75 10.05
C ASP A 27 15.37 7.75 10.32
N PRO A 28 15.56 9.07 10.07
CA PRO A 28 14.48 10.03 10.21
C PRO A 28 13.37 9.78 9.16
N SER A 29 13.52 8.77 8.30
CA SER A 29 12.48 8.30 7.38
C SER A 29 11.39 7.47 8.06
N SER A 30 11.51 7.18 9.35
CA SER A 30 10.36 6.85 10.19
C SER A 30 9.53 8.12 10.46
N SER A 31 9.14 8.82 9.39
CA SER A 31 7.91 9.61 9.42
C SER A 31 6.82 8.60 9.73
N THR A 32 6.42 8.60 10.99
CA THR A 32 5.03 8.42 11.39
C THR A 32 4.11 8.53 10.19
N ALA A 33 3.43 7.43 9.88
CA ALA A 33 2.20 7.43 9.12
C ALA A 33 1.17 8.34 9.85
N GLN A 34 1.42 9.64 9.78
CA GLN A 34 0.52 10.71 10.11
C GLN A 34 -0.20 11.05 8.82
N ASP A 35 -1.47 10.64 8.79
CA ASP A 35 -2.58 11.47 8.33
C ASP A 35 -2.43 12.12 6.96
N GLY A 36 -2.96 11.43 5.95
CA GLY A 36 -3.20 11.97 4.62
C GLY A 36 -2.06 11.69 3.66
N GLU A 37 -1.92 10.42 3.28
CA GLU A 37 -1.21 10.04 2.05
C GLU A 37 -1.72 10.96 0.93
N ARG A 38 -0.89 11.93 0.56
CA ARG A 38 -1.27 12.98 -0.38
C ARG A 38 -1.50 12.31 -1.72
N VAL A 39 -2.77 12.13 -2.07
CA VAL A 39 -3.18 11.54 -3.34
C VAL A 39 -2.47 12.30 -4.47
N ASN A 40 -1.76 11.57 -5.33
CA ASN A 40 -1.04 12.19 -6.43
C ASN A 40 -2.02 12.83 -7.43
N ALA A 41 -1.53 13.79 -8.22
CA ALA A 41 -2.39 14.59 -9.10
C ALA A 41 -3.16 13.75 -10.14
N THR A 42 -2.55 12.67 -10.66
CA THR A 42 -3.18 11.77 -11.63
C THR A 42 -4.36 11.04 -10.99
N THR A 43 -4.16 10.41 -9.83
CA THR A 43 -5.23 9.74 -9.09
C THR A 43 -6.33 10.71 -8.66
N LEU A 44 -5.96 11.94 -8.27
CA LEU A 44 -6.92 12.98 -7.91
C LEU A 44 -7.83 13.36 -9.09
N ALA A 45 -7.28 13.44 -10.30
CA ALA A 45 -8.08 13.69 -11.51
C ALA A 45 -9.09 12.56 -11.76
N VAL A 46 -8.67 11.30 -11.58
CA VAL A 46 -9.58 10.13 -11.71
C VAL A 46 -10.66 10.16 -10.63
N LEU A 47 -10.31 10.48 -9.38
CA LEU A 47 -11.27 10.62 -8.29
C LEU A 47 -12.33 11.67 -8.61
N ARG A 48 -11.92 12.85 -9.09
CA ARG A 48 -12.84 13.92 -9.49
C ARG A 48 -13.76 13.50 -10.63
N ALA A 49 -13.21 12.83 -11.66
CA ALA A 49 -13.99 12.33 -12.79
C ALA A 49 -15.04 11.27 -12.38
N ASN A 50 -14.82 10.59 -11.25
CA ASN A 50 -15.71 9.57 -10.70
C ASN A 50 -16.62 10.10 -9.58
N CYS A 51 -16.58 11.41 -9.27
CA CYS A 51 -17.45 11.99 -8.25
C CYS A 51 -18.94 11.80 -8.65
N PRO A 52 -19.78 11.21 -7.78
CA PRO A 52 -21.21 11.10 -8.04
C PRO A 52 -21.84 12.48 -8.25
N LYS A 53 -22.80 12.58 -9.18
CA LYS A 53 -23.44 13.86 -9.54
C LYS A 53 -24.15 14.53 -8.36
N ASP A 54 -24.71 13.73 -7.47
CA ASP A 54 -25.51 14.20 -6.32
C ASP A 54 -24.67 14.29 -5.02
N MET A 55 -23.34 14.26 -5.13
CA MET A 55 -22.41 14.33 -4.00
C MET A 55 -21.42 15.48 -4.17
N ALA A 56 -21.13 16.21 -3.09
CA ALA A 56 -20.09 17.23 -3.13
C ALA A 56 -18.70 16.60 -3.28
N GLU A 57 -17.85 17.18 -4.12
CA GLU A 57 -16.49 16.66 -4.37
C GLU A 57 -15.69 16.48 -3.06
N ALA A 58 -15.78 17.44 -2.13
CA ALA A 58 -15.07 17.35 -0.86
C ALA A 58 -15.52 16.14 -0.02
N ASP A 59 -16.82 15.82 -0.03
CA ASP A 59 -17.36 14.66 0.67
C ASP A 59 -16.94 13.36 0.01
N TRP A 60 -16.92 13.33 -1.32
CA TRP A 60 -16.41 12.20 -2.10
C TRP A 60 -14.92 11.95 -1.82
N LEU A 61 -14.08 12.98 -1.85
CA LEU A 61 -12.64 12.84 -1.56
C LEU A 61 -12.41 12.39 -0.11
N ARG A 62 -13.19 12.91 0.84
CA ARG A 62 -13.15 12.48 2.25
C ARG A 62 -13.60 11.02 2.42
N LEU A 63 -14.60 10.58 1.65
CA LEU A 63 -15.03 9.18 1.61
C LEU A 63 -13.88 8.30 1.10
N MET A 64 -13.27 8.66 -0.03
CA MET A 64 -12.22 7.88 -0.69
C MET A 64 -10.87 7.89 0.02
N ALA A 65 -10.64 8.86 0.92
CA ALA A 65 -9.47 8.87 1.79
C ALA A 65 -9.41 7.63 2.70
N LYS A 66 -10.57 7.03 3.05
CA LYS A 66 -10.62 5.79 3.84
C LYS A 66 -10.22 4.60 2.97
N SER A 67 -9.18 3.86 3.36
CA SER A 67 -8.63 2.72 2.59
C SER A 67 -9.69 1.67 2.22
N VAL A 68 -10.61 1.36 3.15
CA VAL A 68 -11.73 0.42 2.90
C VAL A 68 -12.62 0.85 1.74
N ASN A 69 -12.79 2.16 1.50
CA ASN A 69 -13.65 2.66 0.44
C ASN A 69 -12.98 2.58 -0.94
N ARG A 70 -11.64 2.52 -1.00
CA ARG A 70 -10.88 2.45 -2.26
C ARG A 70 -11.16 1.16 -3.05
N SER A 71 -11.59 0.09 -2.38
CA SER A 71 -12.04 -1.18 -3.00
C SER A 71 -13.56 -1.29 -3.10
N LEU A 72 -14.32 -0.68 -2.19
CA LEU A 72 -15.80 -0.69 -2.25
C LEU A 72 -16.34 0.14 -3.41
N TYR A 73 -15.62 1.19 -3.81
CA TYR A 73 -16.01 2.07 -4.90
C TYR A 73 -14.91 2.10 -5.98
N PRO A 74 -14.88 1.09 -6.87
CA PRO A 74 -13.89 1.05 -7.95
C PRO A 74 -14.02 2.26 -8.88
N LEU A 75 -12.89 2.88 -9.20
CA LEU A 75 -12.82 4.05 -10.07
C LEU A 75 -12.90 3.61 -11.53
N ARG A 76 -13.84 4.20 -12.27
CA ARG A 76 -14.02 3.94 -13.70
C ARG A 76 -13.01 4.76 -14.47
N ILE A 77 -12.27 4.10 -15.36
CA ILE A 77 -11.34 4.72 -16.29
C ILE A 77 -11.79 4.40 -17.71
N THR A 78 -11.74 5.39 -18.59
CA THR A 78 -11.98 5.21 -20.03
C THR A 78 -10.66 5.33 -20.79
N GLN A 79 -10.62 4.84 -22.03
CA GLN A 79 -9.45 5.02 -22.90
C GLN A 79 -9.10 6.51 -23.06
N ALA A 80 -10.10 7.38 -23.27
CA ALA A 80 -9.90 8.82 -23.40
C ALA A 80 -9.24 9.46 -22.16
N MET A 81 -9.51 8.94 -20.96
CA MET A 81 -8.80 9.37 -19.76
C MET A 81 -7.33 8.95 -19.81
N LEU A 82 -7.02 7.71 -20.21
CA LEU A 82 -5.63 7.24 -20.32
C LEU A 82 -4.85 7.93 -21.43
N ASP A 83 -5.52 8.42 -22.47
CA ASP A 83 -4.87 9.19 -23.54
C ASP A 83 -4.36 10.56 -23.03
N THR A 84 -4.87 11.03 -21.88
CA THR A 84 -4.50 12.32 -21.27
C THR A 84 -3.76 12.19 -19.93
N LEU A 85 -3.88 11.04 -19.28
CA LEU A 85 -3.30 10.76 -17.97
C LEU A 85 -2.07 9.85 -18.11
N ASP A 86 -1.04 10.11 -17.32
CA ASP A 86 0.06 9.17 -17.18
C ASP A 86 -0.34 8.00 -16.28
N ALA A 87 -0.74 6.88 -16.90
CA ALA A 87 -1.21 5.69 -16.20
C ALA A 87 -0.18 5.11 -15.21
N SER A 88 1.11 5.32 -15.45
CA SER A 88 2.18 4.85 -14.56
C SER A 88 2.18 5.56 -13.20
N LYS A 89 1.50 6.70 -13.11
CA LYS A 89 1.33 7.48 -11.88
C LYS A 89 0.05 7.16 -11.12
N LEU A 90 -0.80 6.26 -11.62
CA LEU A 90 -2.00 5.85 -10.89
C LEU A 90 -1.61 5.15 -9.59
N ASP A 91 -2.26 5.55 -8.50
CA ASP A 91 -2.01 5.00 -7.18
C ASP A 91 -2.56 3.56 -7.11
N PRO A 92 -1.72 2.54 -6.86
CA PRO A 92 -2.14 1.14 -6.81
C PRO A 92 -3.03 0.81 -5.60
N GLY A 93 -3.14 1.71 -4.62
CA GLY A 93 -4.05 1.59 -3.48
C GLY A 93 -5.53 1.78 -3.85
N TYR A 94 -5.84 2.17 -5.10
CA TYR A 94 -7.20 2.27 -5.62
C TYR A 94 -7.49 1.15 -6.61
N GLN A 95 -8.75 0.70 -6.63
CA GLN A 95 -9.22 -0.22 -7.65
C GLN A 95 -9.69 0.56 -8.87
N TYR A 96 -9.16 0.22 -10.05
CA TYR A 96 -9.56 0.82 -11.32
C TYR A 96 -10.25 -0.21 -12.22
N VAL A 97 -11.32 0.22 -12.89
CA VAL A 97 -12.07 -0.60 -13.84
C VAL A 97 -12.13 0.12 -15.17
N MET A 98 -11.59 -0.52 -16.21
CA MET A 98 -11.72 -0.04 -17.58
C MET A 98 -13.18 -0.14 -18.03
N VAL A 99 -13.73 0.94 -18.55
CA VAL A 99 -15.08 0.96 -19.11
C VAL A 99 -15.09 1.55 -20.52
N PRO A 100 -15.95 1.05 -21.42
CA PRO A 100 -16.07 1.61 -22.76
C PRO A 100 -16.62 3.04 -22.68
N VAL A 101 -16.16 3.89 -23.60
CA VAL A 101 -16.80 5.17 -23.87
C VAL A 101 -18.15 4.87 -24.52
N ARG A 102 -19.23 5.40 -23.94
CA ARG A 102 -20.58 5.30 -24.50
C ARG A 102 -20.85 6.48 -25.42
#